data_AF-A0A7V3H6C9-F1
#
_entry.id   AF-A0A7V3H6C9-F1
#
_cell.length_a   1.000
_cell.length_b   1.000
_cell.length_c   1.000
_cell.angle_alpha   90.00
_cell.angle_beta   90.00
_cell.angle_gamma   90.00
#
_symmetry.space_group_name_H-M   'P 1'
#
loop_
_entity.id
_entity.type
_entity.pdbx_description
1 polymer ?
#
loop_
_entity_poly.entity_id
_entity_poly.type
_entity_poly.pdbx_seq_one_letter_code
_entity_poly.pdbx_strand_id
1 'polypeptide(L)'
;MAGGSLSLRKSPCIRARCAACEAGEGHPSYVLYIRTGGRRGSLYVPDAFAPELETAVRHGRALHALIVEAGRRYLHARKATRR
;
A
#
# COMPACT_ATOMS: atom_id res chain seq x y z
N MET A 1 2.93 5.00 9.70
CA MET A 1 3.06 5.32 8.25
C MET A 1 2.38 4.22 7.47
N ALA A 2 1.44 4.54 6.58
CA ALA A 2 0.88 3.53 5.69
C ALA A 2 1.92 3.26 4.58
N GLY A 3 2.54 2.08 4.61
CA GLY A 3 3.34 1.58 3.50
C GLY A 3 2.52 0.66 2.61
N GLY A 4 2.99 0.39 1.40
CA GLY A 4 2.38 -0.60 0.51
C GLY A 4 1.77 -0.03 -0.77
N SER A 5 0.80 -0.75 -1.32
CA SER A 5 0.08 -0.39 -2.54
C SER A 5 -1.40 -0.70 -2.44
N LEU A 6 -2.23 0.26 -2.83
CA LEU A 6 -3.66 0.08 -2.99
C LEU A 6 -3.95 -0.36 -4.43
N SER A 7 -4.83 -1.34 -4.62
CA SER A 7 -5.19 -1.81 -5.96
C SER A 7 -6.66 -2.19 -6.01
N LEU A 8 -7.32 -1.80 -7.10
CA LEU A 8 -8.67 -2.25 -7.41
C LEU A 8 -8.59 -3.63 -8.06
N ARG A 9 -9.28 -4.62 -7.50
CA ARG A 9 -9.43 -5.94 -8.11
C ARG A 9 -10.90 -6.30 -8.25
N LYS A 10 -11.21 -7.15 -9.22
CA LYS A 10 -12.50 -7.83 -9.28
C LYS A 10 -12.43 -9.10 -8.43
N SER A 11 -13.39 -9.31 -7.55
CA SER A 11 -13.51 -10.53 -6.74
C SER A 11 -14.96 -11.00 -6.65
N PRO A 12 -15.21 -12.31 -6.53
CA PRO A 12 -16.55 -12.82 -6.30
C PRO A 12 -17.10 -12.31 -4.95
N CYS A 13 -18.40 -12.09 -4.87
CA CYS A 13 -19.04 -11.77 -3.59
C CYS A 13 -19.43 -13.03 -2.83
N ILE A 14 -19.76 -12.88 -1.54
CA ILE A 14 -20.19 -13.98 -0.67
C ILE A 14 -21.63 -14.47 -0.95
N ARG A 15 -22.40 -13.76 -1.81
CA ARG A 15 -23.81 -14.08 -2.06
C ARG A 15 -23.90 -15.31 -2.97
N ALA A 16 -24.68 -16.30 -2.55
CA ALA A 16 -25.00 -17.46 -3.39
C ALA A 16 -25.76 -17.00 -4.65
N ARG A 17 -25.38 -17.53 -5.82
CA ARG A 17 -26.02 -17.25 -7.11
C ARG A 17 -26.11 -15.75 -7.47
N CYS A 18 -25.04 -15.01 -7.21
CA CYS A 18 -24.99 -13.62 -7.65
C CYS A 18 -24.85 -13.55 -9.18
N ALA A 19 -25.82 -12.93 -9.85
CA ALA A 19 -25.85 -12.80 -11.31
C ALA A 19 -24.57 -12.21 -11.91
N ALA A 20 -24.02 -11.13 -11.32
CA ALA A 20 -22.78 -10.51 -11.78
C ALA A 20 -21.55 -11.43 -11.59
N CYS A 21 -21.54 -12.25 -10.53
CA CYS A 21 -20.47 -13.23 -10.32
C CYS A 21 -20.60 -14.42 -11.27
N GLU A 22 -21.81 -14.92 -11.51
CA GLU A 22 -22.08 -16.01 -12.45
C GLU A 22 -21.79 -15.61 -13.90
N ALA A 23 -22.01 -14.34 -14.25
CA ALA A 23 -21.64 -13.76 -15.54
C ALA A 23 -20.12 -13.49 -15.69
N GLY A 24 -19.31 -13.75 -14.66
CA GLY A 24 -17.86 -13.52 -14.68
C GLY A 24 -17.42 -12.06 -14.52
N GLU A 25 -18.35 -11.13 -14.28
CA GLU A 25 -18.03 -9.72 -14.08
C GLU A 25 -17.34 -9.47 -12.73
N GLY A 26 -17.79 -10.18 -11.69
CA GLY A 26 -17.33 -10.01 -10.32
C GLY A 26 -17.64 -8.61 -9.76
N HIS A 27 -17.10 -8.31 -8.57
CA HIS A 27 -17.27 -7.00 -7.96
C HIS A 27 -15.94 -6.31 -7.73
N PRO A 28 -15.82 -5.02 -8.10
CA PRO A 28 -14.64 -4.23 -7.76
C PRO A 28 -14.53 -4.12 -6.23
N SER A 29 -13.33 -4.34 -5.71
CA SER A 29 -12.97 -4.07 -4.32
C SER A 29 -11.54 -3.58 -4.26
N TYR A 30 -11.29 -2.59 -3.42
CA TYR A 30 -9.93 -2.16 -3.15
C TYR A 30 -9.25 -3.15 -2.19
N VAL A 31 -7.96 -3.33 -2.40
CA VAL A 31 -7.10 -4.15 -1.56
C VAL A 31 -5.84 -3.37 -1.26
N LEU A 32 -5.52 -3.26 0.02
CA LEU A 32 -4.26 -2.72 0.48
C LEU A 32 -3.27 -3.87 0.67
N TYR A 33 -2.22 -3.90 -0.15
CA TYR A 33 -1.09 -4.79 0.02
C TYR A 33 -0.05 -4.14 0.93
N ILE A 34 0.28 -4.80 2.03
CA ILE A 34 1.27 -4.31 3.01
C ILE A 34 2.40 -5.32 3.19
N ARG A 35 3.55 -4.83 3.66
CA ARG A 35 4.65 -5.68 4.10
C ARG A 35 5.08 -5.26 5.50
N THR A 36 4.99 -6.19 6.45
CA THR A 36 5.36 -5.95 7.85
C THR A 36 6.27 -7.08 8.31
N GLY A 37 7.42 -6.76 8.90
CA GLY A 37 8.38 -7.78 9.38
C GLY A 37 8.83 -8.75 8.29
N GLY A 38 8.96 -8.30 7.05
CA GLY A 38 9.33 -9.15 5.91
C GLY A 38 8.21 -10.04 5.36
N ARG A 39 7.01 -10.04 5.95
CA ARG A 39 5.86 -10.82 5.48
C ARG A 39 4.92 -9.96 4.65
N ARG A 40 4.34 -10.54 3.59
CA ARG A 40 3.31 -9.91 2.76
C ARG A 40 1.94 -10.13 3.39
N GLY A 41 1.10 -9.10 3.39
CA GLY A 41 -0.30 -9.15 3.80
C GLY A 41 -1.18 -8.41 2.81
N SER A 42 -2.47 -8.73 2.81
CA SER A 42 -3.50 -8.05 2.04
C SER A 42 -4.72 -7.78 2.91
N LEU A 43 -5.28 -6.58 2.80
CA LEU A 43 -6.47 -6.16 3.55
C LEU A 43 -7.52 -5.67 2.56
N TYR A 44 -8.76 -6.12 2.73
CA TYR A 44 -9.89 -5.53 2.03
C TYR A 44 -10.07 -4.07 2.45
N VAL A 45 -10.35 -3.20 1.49
CA VAL A 45 -10.58 -1.78 1.69
C VAL A 45 -11.95 -1.41 1.12
N PRO A 46 -12.88 -0.94 1.97
CA PRO A 46 -14.12 -0.32 1.51
C PRO A 46 -13.86 0.91 0.63
N ASP A 47 -14.65 1.09 -0.41
CA ASP A 47 -14.49 2.16 -1.41
C ASP A 47 -14.47 3.56 -0.78
N ALA A 48 -15.25 3.78 0.27
CA ALA A 48 -15.30 5.05 1.01
C ALA A 48 -13.94 5.44 1.63
N PHE A 49 -13.08 4.47 1.94
CA PHE A 49 -11.76 4.71 2.54
C PHE A 49 -10.62 4.71 1.51
N ALA A 50 -10.88 4.32 0.26
CA ALA A 50 -9.84 4.19 -0.76
C ALA A 50 -9.09 5.51 -1.04
N PRO A 51 -9.76 6.68 -1.19
CA PRO A 51 -9.07 7.95 -1.46
C PRO A 51 -8.15 8.40 -0.30
N GLU A 52 -8.63 8.20 0.93
CA GLU A 52 -7.86 8.53 2.14
C GLU A 52 -6.62 7.63 2.27
N LEU A 53 -6.80 6.32 2.07
CA LEU A 53 -5.70 5.35 2.14
C LEU A 53 -4.67 5.56 1.03
N GLU A 54 -5.10 5.90 -0.19
CA GLU A 54 -4.18 6.23 -1.27
C GLU A 54 -3.30 7.43 -0.91
N THR A 55 -3.89 8.48 -0.34
CA THR A 55 -3.18 9.66 0.15
C THR A 55 -2.20 9.29 1.26
N ALA A 56 -2.64 8.51 2.25
CA ALA A 56 -1.80 8.06 3.36
C ALA A 56 -0.62 7.21 2.89
N VAL A 57 -0.83 6.31 1.92
CA VAL A 57 0.22 5.48 1.31
C VAL A 57 1.23 6.35 0.56
N ARG A 58 0.77 7.35 -0.19
CA ARG A 58 1.64 8.30 -0.88
C ARG A 58 2.52 9.08 0.10
N HIS A 59 1.94 9.60 1.19
CA HIS A 59 2.69 10.30 2.23
C HIS A 59 3.69 9.37 2.94
N GLY A 60 3.30 8.12 3.18
CA GLY A 60 4.20 7.11 3.74
C GLY A 60 5.44 6.86 2.87
N ARG A 61 5.27 6.76 1.55
CA ARG A 61 6.39 6.64 0.60
C ARG A 61 7.29 7.86 0.61
N ALA A 62 6.71 9.07 0.60
CA ALA A 62 7.48 10.31 0.65
C ALA A 62 8.30 10.42 1.94
N LEU A 63 7.70 10.11 3.09
CA LEU A 63 8.40 10.09 4.37
C LEU A 63 9.53 9.06 4.41
N HIS A 64 9.31 7.86 3.88
CA HIS A 64 10.36 6.85 3.79
C HIS A 64 11.55 7.32 2.94
N ALA A 65 11.29 7.98 1.81
CA ALA A 65 12.34 8.55 0.96
C ALA A 65 13.17 9.60 1.71
N LEU A 66 12.52 10.47 2.49
CA LEU A 66 13.21 11.48 3.32
C LEU A 66 14.11 10.83 4.38
N ILE A 67 13.65 9.76 5.03
CA ILE A 67 14.44 9.02 6.03
C ILE A 67 15.69 8.40 5.39
N VAL A 68 15.54 7.76 4.23
CA VAL A 68 16.66 7.16 3.49
C VAL A 68 17.69 8.23 3.11
N GLU A 69 17.23 9.36 2.59
CA GLU A 69 18.12 10.46 2.21
C GLU A 69 18.85 11.08 3.41
N ALA A 70 18.16 11.24 4.55
CA ALA A 70 18.79 11.72 5.78
C ALA A 70 19.91 10.78 6.25
N GLY A 71 19.69 9.46 6.22
CA GLY A 71 20.71 8.47 6.54
C GLY A 71 21.92 8.54 5.60
N ARG A 72 21.68 8.71 4.30
CA ARG A 72 22.75 8.89 3.30
C ARG A 72 23.59 10.14 3.58
N ARG A 73 22.94 11.29 3.84
CA ARG A 73 23.61 12.55 4.18
C ARG A 73 24.45 12.42 5.44
N TYR A 74 23.90 11.81 6.49
CA TYR A 74 24.62 11.56 7.73
C TYR A 74 25.90 10.73 7.50
N LEU A 75 25.81 9.64 6.74
CA LEU A 75 26.97 8.80 6.42
C LEU A 75 28.04 9.58 5.65
N HIS A 76 27.65 10.40 4.67
CA HIS A 76 28.59 11.24 3.92
C HIS A 76 29.31 12.24 4.82
N ALA A 77 28.59 12.93 5.71
CA ALA A 77 29.18 13.86 6.67
C ALA A 77 30.19 13.16 7.59
N ARG A 78 29.85 11.97 8.11
CA ARG A 78 30.76 11.17 8.94
C ARG A 78 32.03 10.73 8.21
N LYS A 79 31.93 10.39 6.92
CA LYS A 79 33.10 10.03 6.10
C LYS A 79 34.00 11.23 5.83
N ALA A 80 33.43 12.42 5.62
CA ALA A 80 34.21 13.64 5.42
C ALA A 80 35.05 14.02 6.64
N THR A 81 34.52 13.84 7.85
CA THR A 81 35.25 14.12 9.12
C THR A 81 36.34 13.12 9.49
N ARG A 82 36.51 12.03 8.71
CA ARG A 82 37.52 10.99 8.93
C ARG A 82 38.71 11.08 7.97
N ARG A 83 38.67 12.01 7.02
CA ARG A 83 39.81 12.39 6.17
C ARG A 83 40.47 13.63 6.75
#